data_AF-A0A954HJ26-F1
#
_entry.id   AF-A0A954HJ26-F1
#
_cell.length_a   1.000
_cell.length_b   1.000
_cell.length_c   1.000
_cell.angle_alpha   90.00
_cell.angle_beta   90.00
_cell.angle_gamma   90.00
#
_symmetry.space_group_name_H-M   'P 1'
#
loop_
_entity.id
_entity.type
_entity.pdbx_description
1 polymer ?
#
loop_
_entity_poly.entity_id
_entity_poly.type
_entity_poly.pdbx_seq_one_letter_code
_entity_poly.pdbx_strand_id
1 'polypeptide(L)'
;MLTLALYVPKPEALTTSLVGLLVAFLALCVVARILKLRLAIAAPVMLVGALLALVPDITARWGKDLGDYGDMAREMSATNYNDTSFAITSYFAVGRGNLASLGGMVLALVVCKCVAEMTRRLITKSKDTDTSTYTAGS
;
A
#
# COMPACT_ATOMS: atom_id res chain seq x y z
N MET A 1 -37.11 -15.56 -8.82
CA MET A 1 -35.85 -15.84 -8.10
C MET A 1 -34.82 -14.84 -8.58
N LEU A 2 -34.32 -14.01 -7.66
CA LEU A 2 -33.32 -13.00 -7.96
C LEU A 2 -31.99 -13.74 -8.10
N THR A 3 -31.64 -14.14 -9.32
CA THR A 3 -30.28 -14.54 -9.66
C THR A 3 -29.40 -13.32 -9.42
N LEU A 4 -28.88 -13.18 -8.20
CA LEU A 4 -27.65 -12.42 -7.99
C LEU A 4 -26.66 -13.05 -8.95
N ALA A 5 -26.40 -12.37 -10.06
CA ALA A 5 -25.35 -12.73 -10.99
C ALA A 5 -24.08 -12.81 -10.14
N LEU A 6 -23.64 -14.04 -9.88
CA LEU A 6 -22.51 -14.34 -9.04
C LEU A 6 -21.29 -13.86 -9.83
N TYR A 7 -20.87 -12.62 -9.58
CA TYR A 7 -19.74 -12.04 -10.29
C TYR A 7 -18.49 -12.79 -9.85
N VAL A 8 -18.03 -13.70 -10.71
CA VAL A 8 -16.75 -14.39 -10.54
C VAL A 8 -15.66 -13.45 -11.04
N PRO A 9 -14.81 -12.89 -10.16
CA PRO A 9 -13.76 -11.99 -10.57
C PRO A 9 -12.71 -12.75 -11.39
N LYS A 10 -12.51 -12.30 -12.62
CA LYS A 10 -11.47 -12.84 -13.51
C LYS A 10 -10.08 -12.40 -13.04
N PRO A 11 -9.04 -13.21 -13.28
CA PRO A 11 -7.65 -12.86 -12.96
C PRO A 11 -7.17 -11.56 -13.62
N GLU A 12 -7.75 -11.18 -14.75
CA GLU A 12 -7.51 -9.89 -15.43
C GLU A 12 -7.81 -8.68 -14.53
N ALA A 13 -8.76 -8.81 -13.59
CA ALA A 13 -9.07 -7.76 -12.62
C ALA A 13 -7.93 -7.54 -11.62
N LEU A 14 -7.17 -8.60 -11.29
CA LEU A 14 -5.98 -8.51 -10.45
C LEU A 14 -4.87 -7.78 -11.20
N THR A 15 -4.63 -8.14 -12.47
CA THR A 15 -3.62 -7.48 -13.31
C THR A 15 -3.92 -5.99 -13.46
N THR A 16 -5.18 -5.63 -13.73
CA THR A 16 -5.61 -4.23 -13.85
C THR A 16 -5.43 -3.46 -12.55
N SER A 17 -5.76 -4.09 -11.41
CA SER A 17 -5.56 -3.51 -10.08
C SER A 17 -4.07 -3.28 -9.77
N LEU A 18 -3.21 -4.24 -10.08
CA LEU A 18 -1.75 -4.13 -9.89
C LEU A 18 -1.16 -3.03 -10.76
N VAL A 19 -1.59 -2.90 -12.03
CA VAL A 19 -1.16 -1.81 -12.91
C VAL A 19 -1.60 -0.46 -12.35
N GLY A 20 -2.84 -0.35 -11.87
CA GLY A 20 -3.33 0.88 -11.22
C GLY A 20 -2.52 1.27 -9.98
N LEU A 21 -2.19 0.29 -9.13
CA LEU A 21 -1.34 0.49 -7.95
C LEU A 21 0.09 0.89 -8.32
N LEU A 22 0.65 0.31 -9.39
CA LEU A 22 1.96 0.71 -9.89
C LEU A 22 1.97 2.16 -10.37
N VAL A 23 0.96 2.58 -11.12
CA VAL A 23 0.82 3.98 -11.56
C VAL A 23 0.72 4.93 -10.37
N ALA A 24 -0.10 4.57 -9.36
CA ALA A 24 -0.22 5.37 -8.15
C ALA A 24 1.10 5.43 -7.35
N PHE A 25 1.82 4.33 -7.25
CA PHE A 25 3.14 4.27 -6.60
C PHE A 25 4.14 5.19 -7.31
N LEU A 26 4.18 5.19 -8.65
CA LEU A 26 5.04 6.08 -9.43
C LEU A 26 4.66 7.55 -9.20
N ALA A 27 3.37 7.87 -9.18
CA ALA A 27 2.89 9.22 -8.87
C ALA A 27 3.33 9.68 -7.47
N LEU A 28 3.21 8.81 -6.46
CA LEU A 28 3.68 9.10 -5.09
C LEU A 28 5.19 9.25 -5.01
N CYS A 29 5.97 8.52 -5.81
CA CYS A 29 7.41 8.72 -5.93
C CYS A 29 7.76 10.11 -6.49
N VAL A 30 7.00 10.59 -7.48
CA VAL A 30 7.15 11.96 -8.00
C VAL A 30 6.83 12.98 -6.89
N VAL A 31 5.76 12.78 -6.13
CA VAL A 31 5.42 13.63 -4.97
C VAL A 31 6.55 13.61 -3.93
N ALA A 32 7.10 12.45 -3.59
CA ALA A 32 8.22 12.33 -2.67
C ALA A 32 9.45 13.13 -3.15
N ARG A 33 9.71 13.12 -4.45
CA ARG A 33 10.78 13.92 -5.08
C ARG A 33 10.52 15.43 -4.97
N ILE A 34 9.28 15.87 -5.22
CA ILE A 34 8.86 17.28 -5.06
C ILE A 34 9.05 17.74 -3.61
N LEU A 35 8.76 16.86 -2.65
CA LEU A 35 8.99 17.09 -1.21
C LEU A 35 10.48 17.03 -0.80
N LYS A 36 11.39 16.86 -1.76
CA LYS A 36 12.84 16.72 -1.55
C LYS A 36 13.20 15.57 -0.60
N LEU A 37 12.38 14.53 -0.56
CA LEU A 37 12.68 13.31 0.20
C LEU A 37 13.68 12.45 -0.58
N ARG A 38 14.52 11.70 0.14
CA ARG A 38 15.43 10.73 -0.46
C ARG A 38 14.61 9.55 -0.99
N LEU A 39 14.43 9.48 -2.31
CA LEU A 39 13.71 8.41 -3.01
C LEU A 39 14.17 7.01 -2.61
N ALA A 40 15.48 6.81 -2.42
CA ALA A 40 16.06 5.54 -1.97
C ALA A 40 15.52 5.03 -0.62
N ILE A 41 14.95 5.91 0.21
CA ILE A 41 14.34 5.57 1.50
C ILE A 41 12.82 5.64 1.41
N ALA A 42 12.28 6.67 0.75
CA ALA A 42 10.83 6.87 0.64
C ALA A 42 10.16 5.74 -0.16
N ALA A 43 10.75 5.30 -1.27
CA ALA A 43 10.19 4.25 -2.13
C ALA A 43 10.02 2.90 -1.40
N PRO A 44 11.06 2.32 -0.75
CA PRO A 44 10.88 1.09 0.00
C PRO A 44 9.93 1.25 1.19
N VAL A 45 9.92 2.40 1.87
CA VAL A 45 9.00 2.65 3.00
C VAL A 45 7.54 2.69 2.53
N MET A 46 7.26 3.32 1.39
CA MET A 46 5.92 3.30 0.77
C MET A 46 5.50 1.90 0.34
N LEU A 47 6.43 1.12 -0.23
CA LEU A 47 6.17 -0.27 -0.61
C LEU A 47 5.83 -1.14 0.61
N VAL A 48 6.60 -1.02 1.68
CA VAL A 48 6.36 -1.72 2.94
C VAL A 48 5.03 -1.28 3.56
N GLY A 49 4.72 0.02 3.54
CA GLY A 49 3.43 0.54 4.01
C GLY A 49 2.25 -0.04 3.26
N ALA A 50 2.35 -0.18 1.94
CA ALA A 50 1.33 -0.83 1.11
C ALA A 50 1.13 -2.30 1.50
N LEU A 51 2.22 -3.04 1.67
CA LEU A 51 2.18 -4.45 2.04
C LEU A 51 1.58 -4.65 3.43
N LEU A 52 2.03 -3.88 4.42
CA LEU A 52 1.52 -3.94 5.80
C LEU A 52 0.02 -3.64 5.89
N ALA A 53 -0.47 -2.70 5.07
CA ALA A 53 -1.91 -2.39 5.01
C ALA A 53 -2.73 -3.56 4.44
N LEU A 54 -2.13 -4.44 3.63
CA LEU A 54 -2.79 -5.63 3.07
C LEU A 54 -2.72 -6.85 3.99
N VAL A 55 -1.70 -6.95 4.85
CA VAL A 55 -1.48 -8.10 5.76
C VAL A 55 -2.74 -8.50 6.55
N PRO A 56 -3.42 -7.62 7.32
CA PRO A 56 -4.55 -8.03 8.15
C PRO A 56 -5.73 -8.59 7.34
N ASP A 57 -5.93 -8.08 6.13
CA ASP A 57 -6.99 -8.54 5.24
C ASP A 57 -6.61 -9.85 4.54
N ILE A 58 -5.35 -10.04 4.17
CA ILE A 58 -4.87 -11.27 3.54
C ILE A 58 -4.81 -12.40 4.57
N THR A 59 -4.32 -12.15 5.79
CA THR A 59 -4.25 -13.17 6.85
C THR A 59 -5.64 -13.63 7.28
N ALA A 60 -6.63 -12.74 7.35
CA ALA A 60 -8.02 -13.10 7.63
C ALA A 60 -8.70 -13.96 6.54
N ARG A 61 -8.09 -14.01 5.34
CA ARG A 61 -8.56 -14.80 4.19
C ARG A 61 -7.69 -16.04 3.95
N TRP A 62 -6.54 -16.14 4.61
CA TRP A 62 -5.64 -17.27 4.50
C TRP A 62 -6.21 -18.45 5.26
N GLY A 63 -6.46 -19.57 4.57
CA GLY A 63 -7.05 -20.76 5.18
C GLY A 63 -8.58 -20.73 5.33
N LYS A 64 -9.27 -19.77 4.71
CA LYS A 64 -10.73 -19.89 4.56
C LYS A 64 -11.04 -20.89 3.45
N ASP A 65 -11.71 -21.97 3.85
CA ASP A 65 -12.37 -22.89 2.93
C ASP A 65 -13.69 -22.24 2.46
N LEU A 66 -13.85 -22.09 1.15
CA LEU A 66 -15.06 -21.55 0.54
C LEU A 66 -16.11 -22.65 0.27
N GLY A 67 -15.76 -23.92 0.50
CA GLY A 67 -16.64 -25.08 0.32
C GLY A 67 -17.34 -25.09 -1.04
N ASP A 68 -18.64 -25.41 -1.02
CA ASP A 68 -19.49 -25.47 -2.22
C ASP A 68 -19.49 -24.18 -3.07
N TYR A 69 -19.23 -23.03 -2.45
CA TYR A 69 -19.15 -21.75 -3.17
C TYR A 69 -17.87 -21.62 -3.99
N GLY A 70 -16.76 -22.20 -3.50
CA GLY A 70 -15.50 -22.29 -4.23
C GLY A 70 -15.62 -23.20 -5.45
N ASP A 71 -16.29 -24.35 -5.28
CA ASP A 71 -16.50 -25.32 -6.36
C ASP A 71 -17.46 -24.78 -7.44
N MET A 72 -18.58 -24.15 -7.04
CA MET A 72 -19.46 -23.45 -7.98
C MET A 72 -18.74 -22.33 -8.75
N ALA A 73 -17.86 -21.58 -8.08
CA ALA A 73 -17.10 -20.52 -8.74
C ALA A 73 -16.07 -21.07 -9.74
N ARG A 74 -15.41 -22.19 -9.43
CA ARG A 74 -14.48 -22.88 -10.36
C ARG A 74 -15.22 -23.41 -11.59
N GLU A 75 -16.37 -24.04 -11.39
CA GLU A 75 -17.20 -24.60 -12.45
C GLU A 75 -17.76 -23.50 -13.37
N MET A 76 -18.28 -22.40 -12.81
CA MET A 76 -18.81 -21.28 -13.59
C MET A 76 -17.76 -20.43 -14.29
N SER A 77 -16.52 -20.40 -13.79
CA SER A 77 -15.46 -19.57 -14.36
C SER A 77 -14.51 -20.32 -15.31
N ALA A 78 -14.64 -21.65 -15.40
CA ALA A 78 -13.71 -22.52 -16.12
C ALA A 78 -12.24 -22.28 -15.70
N THR A 79 -12.00 -21.94 -14.43
CA THR A 79 -10.65 -21.70 -13.89
C THR A 79 -10.35 -22.63 -12.72
N ASN A 80 -9.13 -23.16 -12.68
CA ASN A 80 -8.61 -24.03 -11.61
C ASN A 80 -8.01 -23.22 -10.44
N TYR A 81 -8.60 -22.08 -10.07
CA TYR A 81 -8.08 -21.28 -8.96
C TYR A 81 -8.38 -21.94 -7.62
N ASN A 82 -7.36 -21.99 -6.75
CA ASN A 82 -7.55 -22.34 -5.34
C ASN A 82 -8.37 -21.23 -4.63
N ASP A 83 -9.12 -21.58 -3.59
CA ASP A 83 -10.03 -20.68 -2.86
C ASP A 83 -9.32 -19.45 -2.29
N THR A 84 -8.06 -19.62 -1.91
CA THR A 84 -7.22 -18.50 -1.48
C THR A 84 -7.00 -17.49 -2.62
N SER A 85 -6.73 -17.96 -3.84
CA SER A 85 -6.55 -17.08 -5.01
C SER A 85 -7.86 -16.37 -5.37
N PHE A 86 -9.00 -17.06 -5.26
CA PHE A 86 -10.31 -16.46 -5.48
C PHE A 86 -10.64 -15.37 -4.44
N ALA A 87 -10.37 -15.62 -3.17
CA ALA A 87 -10.57 -14.67 -2.07
C ALA A 87 -9.69 -13.41 -2.22
N ILE A 88 -8.46 -13.56 -2.70
CA ILE A 88 -7.56 -12.43 -2.97
C ILE A 88 -8.04 -11.66 -4.21
N THR A 89 -8.37 -12.35 -5.30
CA THR A 89 -8.79 -11.70 -6.56
C THR A 89 -10.11 -10.93 -6.36
N SER A 90 -11.06 -11.48 -5.62
CA SER A 90 -12.30 -10.78 -5.23
C SER A 90 -12.03 -9.57 -4.35
N TYR A 91 -11.09 -9.66 -3.40
CA TYR A 91 -10.72 -8.54 -2.53
C TYR A 91 -10.19 -7.32 -3.31
N PHE A 92 -9.40 -7.56 -4.35
CA PHE A 92 -8.92 -6.52 -5.26
C PHE A 92 -10.00 -6.06 -6.25
N ALA A 93 -10.84 -6.98 -6.77
CA ALA A 93 -11.91 -6.64 -7.71
C ALA A 93 -12.99 -5.72 -7.11
N VAL A 94 -13.29 -5.85 -5.81
CA VAL A 94 -14.20 -4.95 -5.08
C VAL A 94 -13.52 -3.62 -4.72
N GLY A 95 -12.23 -3.46 -5.03
CA GLY A 95 -11.48 -2.22 -4.82
C GLY A 95 -10.98 -2.00 -3.38
N ARG A 96 -11.36 -2.84 -2.42
CA ARG A 96 -10.91 -2.72 -1.02
C ARG A 96 -9.39 -2.93 -0.89
N GLY A 97 -8.84 -3.91 -1.61
CA GLY A 97 -7.39 -4.13 -1.67
C GLY A 97 -6.62 -2.96 -2.27
N ASN A 98 -7.18 -2.31 -3.30
CA ASN A 98 -6.58 -1.12 -3.90
C ASN A 98 -6.57 0.06 -2.92
N LEU A 99 -7.69 0.31 -2.24
CA LEU A 99 -7.81 1.39 -1.26
C LEU A 99 -6.89 1.18 -0.06
N ALA A 100 -6.82 -0.03 0.49
CA ALA A 100 -5.93 -0.36 1.61
C ALA A 100 -4.45 -0.14 1.23
N SER A 101 -4.05 -0.63 0.05
CA SER A 101 -2.69 -0.45 -0.46
C SER A 101 -2.33 1.02 -0.64
N LEU A 102 -3.22 1.81 -1.26
CA LEU A 102 -3.04 3.24 -1.44
C LEU A 102 -2.95 3.98 -0.11
N GLY A 103 -3.82 3.66 0.84
CA GLY A 103 -3.79 4.22 2.20
C GLY A 103 -2.45 3.94 2.89
N GLY A 104 -1.93 2.72 2.78
CA GLY A 104 -0.62 2.33 3.28
C GLY A 104 0.53 3.13 2.67
N MET A 105 0.53 3.32 1.35
CA MET A 105 1.54 4.12 0.65
C MET A 105 1.51 5.60 1.06
N VAL A 106 0.31 6.19 1.13
CA VAL A 106 0.13 7.60 1.49
C VAL A 106 0.54 7.85 2.94
N LEU A 107 0.13 6.98 3.87
CA LEU A 107 0.50 7.09 5.28
C LEU A 107 2.03 7.02 5.44
N ALA A 108 2.67 6.07 4.77
CA ALA A 108 4.12 5.92 4.78
C ALA A 108 4.83 7.19 4.25
N LEU A 109 4.32 7.79 3.18
CA LEU A 109 4.85 9.04 2.64
C LEU A 109 4.73 10.21 3.63
N VAL A 110 3.59 10.32 4.31
CA VAL A 110 3.35 11.36 5.35
C VAL A 110 4.35 11.18 6.50
N VAL A 111 4.55 9.96 6.98
CA VAL A 111 5.53 9.67 8.04
C VAL A 111 6.94 10.04 7.60
N CYS A 112 7.36 9.66 6.39
CA CYS A 112 8.66 10.06 5.85
C CYS A 112 8.84 11.58 5.80
N LYS A 113 7.79 12.32 5.42
CA LYS A 113 7.81 13.78 5.42
C LYS A 113 7.99 14.34 6.83
N CYS A 114 7.19 13.87 7.80
CA CYS A 114 7.27 14.33 9.19
C CYS A 114 8.66 14.07 9.80
N VAL A 115 9.23 12.88 9.58
CA VAL A 115 10.58 12.54 10.06
C VAL A 115 11.62 13.47 9.42
N ALA A 116 11.56 13.68 8.10
CA ALA A 116 12.51 14.56 7.41
C ALA A 116 12.42 16.03 7.86
N GLU A 117 11.24 16.51 8.25
CA GLU A 117 11.05 17.83 8.83
C GLU A 117 11.60 17.92 10.27
N MET A 118 11.33 16.93 11.12
CA MET A 118 11.89 16.87 12.47
C MET A 118 13.42 16.84 12.46
N THR A 119 14.03 16.00 11.60
CA THR A 119 15.49 15.94 11.47
C THR A 119 16.08 17.29 11.03
N ARG A 120 15.43 18.00 10.09
CA ARG A 120 15.88 19.33 9.68
C ARG A 120 15.86 20.34 10.82
N ARG A 121 14.78 20.37 11.62
CA ARG A 121 14.64 21.28 12.77
C ARG A 121 15.69 21.03 13.85
N LEU A 122 16.01 19.77 14.12
CA LEU A 122 17.04 19.40 15.11
C LEU A 122 18.44 19.84 14.66
N ILE A 123 18.77 19.64 13.38
CA ILE A 123 20.07 20.07 12.82
C ILE A 123 20.23 21.59 12.87
N THR A 124 19.18 22.35 12.52
CA THR A 124 19.24 23.83 12.61
C THR A 124 19.43 24.30 14.05
N LYS A 125 18.70 23.71 15.02
CA LYS A 125 18.81 24.09 16.43
C LYS A 125 20.21 23.79 17.01
N SER A 126 20.82 22.69 16.59
CA SER A 126 22.21 22.35 16.99
C SER A 126 23.20 23.42 16.54
N LYS A 127 23.09 23.91 15.29
CA LYS A 127 23.99 24.94 14.76
C LYS A 127 23.87 26.28 15.49
N ASP A 128 22.66 26.68 15.86
CA ASP A 128 22.45 27.94 16.59
C ASP A 128 23.06 27.90 18.00
N THR A 129 23.07 26.72 18.63
CA THR A 129 23.63 26.53 19.97
C THR A 129 25.16 26.61 19.96
N ASP A 130 25.81 26.02 18.96
CA ASP A 130 27.26 26.09 18.80
C ASP A 130 27.74 27.51 18.46
N THR A 131 26.96 28.30 17.72
CA THR A 131 27.39 29.67 17.34
C THR A 131 27.33 30.64 18.52
N SER A 132 26.40 30.44 19.47
CA SER A 132 26.23 31.32 20.64
C SER A 132 27.32 31.16 21.71
N THR A 133 27.98 30.01 21.80
CA THR A 133 29.07 29.78 22.76
C THR A 133 30.38 30.43 22.34
N TYR A 134 30.60 30.64 21.04
CA TYR A 134 31.80 31.32 20.54
C TYR A 134 31.74 32.85 20.66
N THR A 135 30.54 33.46 20.73
CA THR A 135 30.39 34.92 20.82
C THR A 135 30.30 35.48 22.23
N ALA A 136 30.12 34.63 23.25
CA ALA A 136 29.99 35.08 24.65
C ALA A 136 31.34 35.20 25.40
N GLY A 137 32.47 34.94 24.72
CA GLY A 137 33.81 34.91 25.31
C GLY A 137 34.78 35.99 24.82
N SER A 138 34.29 37.04 24.14
CA SER A 138 35.08 38.19 23.67
C SER A 138 34.60 39.47 24.31
#